data_AF-A0A2N2MAY4-F1
#
_entry.id   AF-A0A2N2MAY4-F1
#
_cell.length_a   1.000
_cell.length_b   1.000
_cell.length_c   1.000
_cell.angle_alpha   90.00
_cell.angle_beta   90.00
_cell.angle_gamma   90.00
#
_symmetry.space_group_name_H-M   'P 1'
#
loop_
_entity.id
_entity.type
_entity.pdbx_description
1 polymer ?
#
loop_
_entity_poly.entity_id
_entity_poly.type
_entity_poly.pdbx_seq_one_letter_code
_entity_poly.pdbx_strand_id
1 'polypeptide(L)'
;MPKNYLTKEQILAADDSAFEDVSVPEWGGTVRVRRLSAAEKDAFEASLTIIHQQGGTVVQKPNMVNVRAKLAVRCIVDENGERIFEENEIADLGRKSGAALDRVVAAAKRLNRMSEADLQEMVQGLKNDQPAASPTA
;
A
#
# COMPACT_ATOMS: atom_id res chain seq x y z
N MET A 1 30.74 -24.58 6.06
CA MET A 1 29.60 -24.75 6.99
C MET A 1 28.55 -25.59 6.30
N PRO A 2 27.96 -26.61 6.93
CA PRO A 2 26.86 -27.36 6.31
C PRO A 2 25.67 -26.43 6.04
N LYS A 3 24.97 -26.64 4.93
CA LYS A 3 23.74 -25.89 4.61
C LYS A 3 22.61 -26.38 5.53
N ASN A 4 21.96 -25.44 6.21
CA ASN A 4 20.76 -25.70 7.00
C ASN A 4 19.53 -25.37 6.13
N TYR A 5 18.70 -26.37 5.81
CA TYR A 5 17.44 -26.18 5.09
C TYR A 5 16.28 -26.22 6.08
N LEU A 6 15.31 -25.31 5.92
CA LEU A 6 14.12 -25.25 6.79
C LEU A 6 13.06 -26.26 6.33
N THR A 7 12.30 -26.81 7.29
CA THR A 7 11.09 -27.58 7.01
C THR A 7 9.89 -26.66 6.75
N LYS A 8 8.82 -27.22 6.20
CA LYS A 8 7.54 -26.51 6.01
C LYS A 8 7.04 -25.92 7.33
N GLU A 9 7.09 -26.70 8.40
CA GLU A 9 6.60 -26.32 9.73
C GLU A 9 7.42 -25.16 10.29
N GLN A 10 8.73 -25.18 10.08
CA GLN A 10 9.61 -24.08 10.51
C GLN A 10 9.32 -22.78 9.76
N ILE A 11 9.00 -22.85 8.47
CA ILE A 11 8.64 -21.67 7.66
C ILE A 11 7.28 -21.13 8.10
N LEU A 12 6.27 -21.99 8.26
CA LEU A 12 4.91 -21.57 8.63
C LEU A 12 4.78 -21.11 10.09
N ALA A 13 5.72 -21.50 10.96
CA ALA A 13 5.78 -21.05 12.35
C ALA A 13 6.71 -19.84 12.56
N ALA A 14 7.37 -19.34 11.51
CA ALA A 14 8.20 -18.16 11.61
C ALA A 14 7.35 -16.93 11.93
N ASP A 15 7.81 -16.12 12.88
CA ASP A 15 7.17 -14.84 13.18
C ASP A 15 7.70 -13.76 12.23
N ASP A 16 6.91 -13.50 11.19
CA ASP A 16 7.17 -12.44 10.21
C ASP A 16 6.55 -11.09 10.63
N SER A 17 5.92 -11.04 11.80
CA SER A 17 5.16 -9.89 12.29
C SER A 17 6.11 -8.80 12.78
N ALA A 18 6.15 -7.68 12.06
CA ALA A 18 6.84 -6.48 12.50
C ALA A 18 5.83 -5.33 12.56
N PHE A 19 5.83 -4.58 13.65
CA PHE A 19 5.01 -3.40 13.81
C PHE A 19 5.80 -2.21 14.36
N GLU A 20 5.20 -1.03 14.22
CA GLU A 20 5.70 0.22 14.77
C GLU A 20 4.55 1.08 15.26
N ASP A 21 4.72 1.67 16.43
CA ASP A 21 3.77 2.64 16.99
C ASP A 21 4.16 4.06 16.53
N VAL A 22 3.31 4.67 15.71
CA VAL A 22 3.54 5.98 15.09
C VAL A 22 2.71 7.03 15.82
N SER A 23 3.36 8.04 16.39
CA SER A 23 2.65 9.20 16.94
C SER A 23 2.02 10.02 15.82
N VAL A 24 0.71 10.28 15.93
CA VAL A 24 -0.09 11.04 14.96
C VAL A 24 -0.77 12.21 15.70
N PRO A 25 -0.06 13.32 15.93
CA PRO A 25 -0.60 14.46 16.67
C PRO A 25 -1.83 15.08 16.00
N GLU A 26 -1.96 14.97 14.68
CA GLU A 26 -3.13 15.42 13.92
C GLU A 26 -4.42 14.66 14.30
N TRP A 27 -4.29 13.46 14.85
CA TRP A 27 -5.40 12.65 15.38
C TRP A 27 -5.39 12.59 16.91
N GLY A 28 -4.44 13.26 17.57
CA GLY A 28 -4.33 13.31 19.02
C GLY A 28 -3.93 11.97 19.66
N GLY A 29 -3.28 11.07 18.92
CA GLY A 29 -3.00 9.73 19.41
C GLY A 29 -1.85 9.02 18.70
N THR A 30 -1.80 7.70 18.90
CA THR A 30 -0.81 6.81 18.31
C THR A 30 -1.52 5.78 17.46
N VAL A 31 -0.93 5.45 16.32
CA VAL A 31 -1.43 4.43 15.39
C VAL A 31 -0.37 3.35 15.27
N ARG A 32 -0.77 2.09 15.47
CA ARG A 32 0.12 0.96 15.20
C ARG A 32 0.07 0.60 13.72
N VAL A 33 1.25 0.48 13.12
CA VAL A 33 1.43 0.15 11.71
C VAL A 33 2.22 -1.14 11.62
N ARG A 34 1.70 -2.14 10.91
CA ARG A 34 2.40 -3.42 10.70
C ARG A 34 2.93 -3.61 9.28
N ARG A 35 3.87 -4.55 9.16
CA ARG A 35 4.24 -5.17 7.90
C ARG A 35 3.07 -5.98 7.35
N LEU A 36 2.89 -5.90 6.03
CA LEU A 36 1.98 -6.71 5.25
C LEU A 36 2.55 -8.11 5.06
N SER A 37 1.69 -9.12 5.14
CA SER A 37 2.01 -10.43 4.58
C SER A 37 2.21 -10.33 3.06
N ALA A 38 2.83 -11.35 2.45
CA ALA A 38 3.00 -11.40 0.99
C ALA A 38 1.66 -11.26 0.25
N ALA A 39 0.63 -12.00 0.70
CA ALA A 39 -0.71 -11.94 0.09
C ALA A 39 -1.35 -10.55 0.19
N GLU A 40 -1.15 -9.83 1.29
CA GLU A 40 -1.68 -8.47 1.45
C GLU A 40 -0.93 -7.44 0.63
N LYS A 41 0.39 -7.62 0.46
CA LYS A 41 1.20 -6.81 -0.44
C LYS A 41 0.73 -7.01 -1.88
N ASP A 42 0.53 -8.25 -2.31
CA ASP A 42 0.01 -8.57 -3.65
C ASP A 42 -1.39 -7.95 -3.85
N ALA A 43 -2.27 -8.04 -2.85
CA ALA A 43 -3.59 -7.42 -2.90
C ALA A 43 -3.52 -5.89 -2.99
N PHE A 44 -2.59 -5.26 -2.26
CA PHE A 44 -2.32 -3.83 -2.39
C PHE A 44 -1.86 -3.49 -3.81
N GLU A 45 -0.89 -4.21 -4.36
CA GLU A 45 -0.36 -3.99 -5.71
C GLU A 45 -1.44 -4.18 -6.79
N ALA A 46 -2.26 -5.22 -6.67
CA ALA A 46 -3.41 -5.44 -7.55
C ALA A 46 -4.42 -4.28 -7.47
N SER A 47 -4.65 -3.71 -6.28
CA SER A 47 -5.58 -2.58 -6.10
C SER A 47 -5.14 -1.29 -6.81
N LEU A 48 -3.89 -1.22 -7.26
CA LEU A 48 -3.30 -0.10 -7.99
C LEU A 48 -3.45 -0.22 -9.49
N THR A 49 -4.15 -1.24 -9.98
CA THR A 49 -4.44 -1.45 -11.40
C THR A 49 -5.94 -1.65 -11.60
N ILE A 50 -6.51 -0.96 -12.59
CA ILE A 50 -7.87 -1.20 -13.08
C ILE A 50 -7.76 -2.01 -14.37
N ILE A 51 -8.49 -3.12 -14.41
CA ILE A 51 -8.56 -4.00 -15.58
C ILE A 51 -9.88 -3.74 -16.29
N HIS A 52 -9.82 -3.32 -17.55
CA HIS A 52 -10.98 -3.13 -18.41
C HIS A 52 -10.92 -4.08 -19.61
N GLN A 53 -12.08 -4.51 -20.08
CA GLN A 53 -12.19 -5.16 -21.38
C GLN A 53 -12.73 -4.15 -22.39
N GLN A 54 -11.98 -3.94 -23.48
CA GLN A 54 -12.37 -3.08 -24.59
C GLN A 54 -12.18 -3.85 -25.89
N GLY A 55 -13.28 -4.13 -26.59
CA GLY A 55 -13.25 -4.82 -27.88
C GLY A 55 -12.57 -6.20 -27.86
N GLY A 56 -12.71 -6.97 -26.77
CA GLY A 56 -12.06 -8.28 -26.62
C GLY A 56 -10.59 -8.23 -26.19
N THR A 57 -10.04 -7.03 -25.97
CA THR A 57 -8.68 -6.85 -25.44
C THR A 57 -8.73 -6.42 -23.98
N VAL A 58 -7.84 -6.99 -23.16
CA VAL A 58 -7.65 -6.58 -21.76
C VAL A 58 -6.74 -5.37 -21.72
N VAL A 59 -7.24 -4.26 -21.19
CA VAL A 59 -6.49 -3.02 -20.99
C VAL A 59 -6.29 -2.81 -19.49
N GLN A 60 -5.03 -2.64 -19.07
CA GLN A 60 -4.68 -2.33 -17.68
C GLN A 60 -4.34 -0.84 -17.57
N LYS A 61 -4.92 -0.16 -16.57
CA LYS A 61 -4.67 1.26 -16.28
C LYS A 61 -4.31 1.47 -14.81
N PRO A 62 -3.41 2.41 -14.46
CA PRO A 62 -3.12 2.72 -13.07
C PRO A 62 -4.36 3.23 -12.31
N ASN A 63 -4.56 2.72 -11.08
CA ASN A 63 -5.60 3.13 -10.14
C ASN A 63 -5.01 3.99 -9.02
N MET A 64 -4.82 5.27 -9.33
CA MET A 64 -4.14 6.22 -8.45
C MET A 64 -5.06 6.90 -7.42
N VAL A 65 -6.33 6.52 -7.38
CA VAL A 65 -7.28 7.06 -6.39
C VAL A 65 -6.96 6.49 -5.01
N ASN A 66 -6.80 7.38 -4.02
CA ASN A 66 -6.63 7.04 -2.61
C ASN A 66 -5.47 6.08 -2.28
N VAL A 67 -4.38 6.08 -3.06
CA VAL A 67 -3.22 5.17 -2.85
C VAL A 67 -2.71 5.17 -1.40
N ARG A 68 -2.57 6.35 -0.79
CA ARG A 68 -2.15 6.48 0.62
C ARG A 68 -3.11 5.77 1.57
N ALA A 69 -4.41 5.95 1.39
CA ALA A 69 -5.42 5.29 2.20
C ALA A 69 -5.48 3.78 1.92
N LYS A 70 -5.32 3.34 0.66
CA LYS A 70 -5.24 1.91 0.28
C LYS A 70 -4.12 1.18 1.03
N LEU A 71 -2.96 1.82 1.20
CA LEU A 71 -1.87 1.24 1.97
C LEU A 71 -2.17 1.31 3.48
N ALA A 72 -2.65 2.46 3.96
CA ALA A 72 -2.95 2.67 5.37
C ALA A 72 -4.00 1.68 5.92
N VAL A 73 -5.13 1.45 5.23
CA VAL A 73 -6.16 0.50 5.70
C VAL A 73 -5.61 -0.92 5.90
N ARG A 74 -4.57 -1.30 5.15
CA ARG A 74 -3.95 -2.63 5.24
C ARG A 74 -2.89 -2.72 6.34
N CYS A 75 -2.28 -1.60 6.72
CA CYS A 75 -1.18 -1.57 7.67
C CYS A 75 -1.59 -1.13 9.07
N ILE A 76 -2.66 -0.35 9.21
CA ILE A 76 -3.15 0.12 10.52
C ILE A 76 -3.84 -1.03 11.25
N VAL A 77 -3.35 -1.33 12.46
CA VAL A 77 -3.84 -2.43 13.28
C VAL A 77 -4.05 -2.04 14.74
N ASP A 78 -4.82 -2.84 15.45
CA ASP A 78 -5.03 -2.75 16.89
C ASP A 78 -3.87 -3.37 17.70
N GLU A 79 -4.04 -3.48 19.02
CA GLU A 79 -3.06 -4.12 19.90
C GLU A 79 -2.83 -5.62 19.60
N ASN A 80 -3.80 -6.29 18.98
CA ASN A 80 -3.77 -7.70 18.63
C ASN A 80 -3.18 -7.95 17.23
N GLY A 81 -2.91 -6.88 16.46
CA GLY A 81 -2.44 -6.97 15.08
C GLY A 81 -3.57 -7.14 14.05
N GLU A 82 -4.83 -7.01 14.47
CA GLU A 82 -5.99 -7.04 13.60
C GLU A 82 -6.21 -5.68 12.95
N ARG A 83 -6.60 -5.66 11.67
CA ARG A 83 -6.82 -4.41 10.93
C ARG A 83 -7.99 -3.65 11.52
N ILE A 84 -7.80 -2.35 11.75
CA ILE A 84 -8.87 -1.47 12.28
C ILE A 84 -9.83 -1.04 11.17
N PHE A 85 -9.34 -0.96 9.92
CA PHE A 85 -10.12 -0.51 8.77
C PHE A 85 -10.31 -1.62 7.75
N GLU A 86 -11.47 -1.60 7.11
CA GLU A 86 -11.83 -2.45 5.99
C GLU A 86 -11.65 -1.74 4.64
N GLU A 87 -11.65 -2.52 3.55
CA GLU A 87 -11.40 -1.97 2.21
C GLU A 87 -12.49 -1.00 1.73
N ASN A 88 -13.72 -1.14 2.20
CA ASN A 88 -14.82 -0.21 1.88
C ASN A 88 -14.67 1.16 2.57
N GLU A 89 -13.81 1.28 3.59
CA GLU A 89 -13.57 2.52 4.34
C GLU A 89 -12.43 3.36 3.76
N ILE A 90 -11.78 2.90 2.68
CA ILE A 90 -10.67 3.60 2.02
C ILE A 90 -11.05 5.05 1.65
N ALA A 91 -12.28 5.27 1.22
CA ALA A 91 -12.75 6.61 0.86
C ALA A 91 -12.88 7.53 2.09
N ASP A 92 -13.34 6.99 3.21
CA ASP A 92 -13.51 7.76 4.45
C ASP A 92 -12.16 8.10 5.07
N LEU A 93 -11.24 7.13 5.11
CA LEU A 93 -9.86 7.36 5.54
C LEU A 93 -9.13 8.34 4.62
N GLY A 94 -9.37 8.25 3.30
CA GLY A 94 -8.79 9.16 2.30
C GLY A 94 -9.23 10.63 2.45
N ARG A 95 -10.35 10.91 3.12
CA ARG A 95 -10.81 12.29 3.41
C ARG A 95 -10.19 12.88 4.69
N LYS A 96 -9.40 12.10 5.45
CA LYS A 96 -8.74 12.58 6.66
C LYS A 96 -7.52 13.46 6.35
N SER A 97 -6.85 13.94 7.40
CA SER A 97 -5.64 14.75 7.28
C SER A 97 -4.58 14.08 6.41
N GLY A 98 -4.16 14.77 5.34
CA GLY A 98 -3.07 14.29 4.48
C GLY A 98 -1.76 14.13 5.25
N ALA A 99 -1.44 15.06 6.16
CA ALA A 99 -0.24 14.99 6.99
C ALA A 99 -0.25 13.75 7.91
N ALA A 100 -1.41 13.41 8.48
CA ALA A 100 -1.56 12.22 9.29
C ALA A 100 -1.33 10.94 8.46
N LEU A 101 -1.92 10.87 7.27
CA LEU A 101 -1.72 9.75 6.36
C LEU A 101 -0.26 9.64 5.89
N ASP A 102 0.42 10.76 5.64
CA ASP A 102 1.81 10.76 5.23
C ASP A 102 2.74 10.16 6.31
N ARG A 103 2.49 10.44 7.60
CA ARG A 103 3.21 9.83 8.71
C ARG A 103 3.03 8.31 8.75
N VAL A 104 1.79 7.85 8.71
CA VAL A 104 1.44 6.43 8.73
C VAL A 104 2.05 5.71 7.52
N VAL A 105 1.89 6.29 6.33
CA VAL A 105 2.38 5.72 5.07
C VAL A 105 3.91 5.67 5.05
N ALA A 106 4.61 6.67 5.61
CA ALA A 106 6.07 6.63 5.70
C ALA A 106 6.55 5.44 6.55
N ALA A 107 5.92 5.18 7.70
CA ALA A 107 6.23 4.01 8.52
C ALA A 107 5.90 2.70 7.78
N ALA A 108 4.72 2.63 7.15
CA ALA A 108 4.30 1.46 6.38
C ALA A 108 5.28 1.13 5.25
N LYS A 109 5.72 2.13 4.48
CA LYS A 109 6.71 1.95 3.40
C LYS A 109 8.03 1.39 3.92
N ARG A 110 8.54 1.94 5.04
CA ARG A 110 9.78 1.47 5.66
C ARG A 110 9.67 0.02 6.15
N LEU A 111 8.58 -0.34 6.83
CA LEU A 111 8.36 -1.71 7.33
C LEU A 111 8.24 -2.74 6.21
N ASN A 112 7.61 -2.34 5.10
CA ASN A 112 7.36 -3.19 3.93
C ASN A 112 8.47 -3.12 2.87
N ARG A 113 9.56 -2.40 3.16
CA ARG A 113 10.70 -2.18 2.24
C ARG A 113 10.25 -1.75 0.85
N MET A 114 9.21 -0.93 0.79
CA MET A 114 8.73 -0.36 -0.46
C MET A 114 9.64 0.82 -0.77
N SER A 115 10.39 0.73 -1.87
CA SER A 115 11.35 1.77 -2.23
C SER A 115 10.61 3.05 -2.65
N GLU A 116 11.24 4.21 -2.45
CA GLU A 116 10.69 5.46 -3.02
C GLU A 116 10.59 5.38 -4.54
N ALA A 117 11.45 4.58 -5.19
CA ALA A 117 11.40 4.29 -6.62
C ALA A 117 10.21 3.40 -6.99
N ASP A 118 9.78 2.46 -6.15
CA ASP A 118 8.62 1.59 -6.42
C ASP A 118 7.34 2.44 -6.46
N LEU A 119 7.23 3.37 -5.50
CA LEU A 119 6.13 4.32 -5.49
C LEU A 119 6.30 5.41 -6.53
N GLN A 120 7.51 5.89 -6.79
CA GLN A 120 7.76 6.85 -7.86
C GLN A 120 7.52 6.24 -9.21
N GLU A 121 7.84 5.00 -9.54
CA GLU A 121 7.48 4.35 -10.81
C GLU A 121 5.96 4.18 -10.93
N MET A 122 5.30 3.75 -9.86
CA MET A 122 3.83 3.79 -9.77
C MET A 122 3.29 5.22 -9.99
N VAL A 123 4.05 6.25 -9.59
CA VAL A 123 3.76 7.69 -9.70
C VAL A 123 4.44 8.35 -10.93
N GLN A 124 5.24 7.68 -11.76
CA GLN A 124 6.03 8.29 -12.85
C GLN A 124 5.42 7.91 -14.21
N GLY A 125 4.59 6.86 -14.23
CA GLY A 125 3.45 6.81 -15.14
C GLY A 125 2.57 8.08 -15.10
N LEU A 126 2.73 8.97 -14.12
CA LEU A 126 2.04 10.27 -14.02
C LEU A 126 2.63 11.41 -14.87
N LYS A 127 3.69 11.22 -15.68
CA LYS A 127 4.25 12.33 -16.51
C LYS A 127 4.17 12.14 -18.03
N ASN A 128 3.89 10.94 -18.53
CA ASN A 128 3.94 10.67 -19.98
C ASN A 128 2.58 10.64 -20.69
N ASP A 129 1.49 11.04 -20.03
CA ASP A 129 0.17 11.16 -20.67
C ASP A 129 -0.36 12.61 -20.60
N GLN A 130 0.51 13.58 -20.94
CA GLN A 130 0.00 14.83 -21.50
C GLN A 130 -0.54 14.50 -22.91
N PRO A 131 -1.83 14.75 -23.20
CA PRO A 131 -2.27 14.69 -24.58
C PRO A 131 -1.43 15.70 -25.36
N ALA A 132 -0.78 15.23 -26.44
CA ALA A 132 -0.20 16.10 -27.44
C ALA A 132 -1.27 17.14 -27.79
N ALA A 133 -0.99 18.40 -27.49
CA ALA A 133 -1.85 19.50 -27.88
C ALA A 133 -2.14 19.36 -29.37
N SER A 134 -3.39 19.09 -29.73
CA SER A 134 -3.80 19.07 -31.12
C SER A 134 -3.56 20.47 -31.71
N PRO A 135 -2.76 20.63 -32.77
CA PRO A 135 -2.64 21.91 -33.43
C PRO A 135 -3.99 22.22 -34.07
N THR A 136 -4.62 23.31 -33.62
CA THR A 136 -5.72 23.92 -34.34
C THR A 136 -5.13 24.85 -35.38
N ALA A 137 -5.19 24.47 -36.65
CA ALA A 137 -5.17 25.34 -37.82
C ALA A 137 -5.69 24.56 -39.04
#